data_AF-A0A6A8ANC5-F1
#
_entry.id   AF-A0A6A8ANC5-F1
#
_cell.length_a   1.000
_cell.length_b   1.000
_cell.length_c   1.000
_cell.angle_alpha   90.00
_cell.angle_beta   90.00
_cell.angle_gamma   90.00
#
_symmetry.space_group_name_H-M   'P 1'
#
loop_
_entity.id
_entity.type
_entity.pdbx_description
1 polymer ?
#
loop_
_entity_poly.entity_id
_entity_poly.type
_entity_poly.pdbx_seq_one_letter_code
_entity_poly.pdbx_strand_id
1 'polypeptide(L)'
;GRSIAAIAAASLYAACRTTGTPRTLREIAEASFVEKKDVARCYRLLLRELNVQMPIANPLTYVSKIAERTGISGPTQGNAIKILHEARRRRVAAGKDPMGLAAAALYIACLVNNEKKTQKDIAEAAGVTEVTVRNRYKSLRRQLGIELPD
;
A
#
# COMPACT_ATOMS: atom_id res chain seq x y z
N GLY A 1 16.11 26.94 7.65
CA GLY A 1 15.84 26.72 6.21
C GLY A 1 16.09 25.27 5.86
N ARG A 2 15.51 24.75 4.77
CA ARG A 2 15.80 23.39 4.29
C ARG A 2 17.05 23.41 3.41
N SER A 3 17.81 22.31 3.42
CA SER A 3 18.97 22.16 2.53
C SER A 3 18.51 22.10 1.07
N ILE A 4 19.19 22.85 0.20
CA ILE A 4 18.98 22.83 -1.26
C ILE A 4 19.18 21.41 -1.80
N ALA A 5 20.21 20.70 -1.31
CA ALA A 5 20.48 19.32 -1.70
C ALA A 5 19.31 18.38 -1.37
N ALA A 6 18.65 18.57 -0.23
CA ALA A 6 17.50 17.75 0.15
C ALA A 6 16.27 18.00 -0.73
N ILE A 7 16.04 19.24 -1.15
CA ILE A 7 14.99 19.57 -2.12
C ILE A 7 15.33 18.99 -3.49
N ALA A 8 16.56 19.14 -3.98
CA ALA A 8 17.00 18.59 -5.26
C ALA A 8 16.85 17.05 -5.31
N ALA A 9 17.30 16.35 -4.27
CA ALA A 9 17.16 14.89 -4.15
C ALA A 9 15.68 14.45 -4.15
N ALA A 10 14.82 15.18 -3.43
CA ALA A 10 13.39 14.91 -3.39
C ALA A 10 12.70 15.17 -4.75
N SER A 11 13.10 16.22 -5.47
CA SER A 11 12.60 16.51 -6.81
C SER A 11 12.99 15.41 -7.81
N LEU A 12 14.24 14.94 -7.75
CA LEU A 12 14.70 13.81 -8.56
C LEU A 12 13.87 12.55 -8.26
N TYR A 13 13.65 12.24 -6.97
CA TYR A 13 12.81 11.12 -6.56
C TYR A 13 11.38 11.23 -7.12
N ALA A 14 10.78 12.42 -7.07
CA ALA A 14 9.45 12.67 -7.63
C ALA A 14 9.41 12.48 -9.16
N ALA A 15 10.43 12.98 -9.86
CA ALA A 15 10.56 12.82 -11.31
C ALA A 15 10.63 11.33 -11.70
N CYS A 16 11.54 10.57 -11.08
CA CYS A 16 11.67 9.13 -11.33
C CYS A 16 10.36 8.36 -11.13
N ARG A 17 9.56 8.73 -10.13
CA ARG A 17 8.24 8.11 -9.90
C ARG A 17 7.21 8.51 -10.94
N THR A 18 7.26 9.73 -11.46
CA THR A 18 6.33 10.24 -12.47
C THR A 18 6.61 9.64 -13.84
N THR A 19 7.89 9.45 -14.19
CA THR A 19 8.32 8.91 -15.48
C THR A 19 8.29 7.38 -15.54
N GLY A 20 7.74 6.70 -14.53
CA GLY A 20 7.66 5.23 -14.51
C GLY A 20 9.01 4.52 -14.33
N THR A 21 10.05 5.23 -13.88
CA THR A 21 11.38 4.70 -13.57
C THR A 21 11.69 4.80 -12.07
N PRO A 22 10.82 4.29 -11.18
CA PRO A 22 10.92 4.54 -9.75
C PRO A 22 12.25 4.01 -9.19
N ARG A 23 12.97 4.89 -8.50
CA ARG A 23 14.06 4.52 -7.59
C ARG A 23 13.51 4.42 -6.17
N THR A 24 14.20 3.70 -5.31
CA THR A 24 13.91 3.69 -3.87
C THR A 24 14.45 4.96 -3.21
N LEU A 25 13.85 5.34 -2.07
CA LEU A 25 14.37 6.46 -1.28
C LEU A 25 15.81 6.22 -0.79
N ARG A 26 16.21 4.95 -0.66
CA ARG A 26 17.56 4.58 -0.23
C ARG A 26 18.58 4.85 -1.34
N GLU A 27 18.30 4.43 -2.57
CA GLU A 27 19.16 4.73 -3.74
C GLU A 27 19.37 6.24 -3.93
N ILE A 28 18.29 7.03 -3.78
CA ILE A 28 18.40 8.49 -3.88
C ILE A 28 19.22 9.08 -2.73
N ALA A 29 19.00 8.61 -1.50
CA ALA A 29 19.75 9.07 -0.34
C ALA A 29 21.26 8.79 -0.49
N GLU A 30 21.61 7.57 -0.90
CA GLU A 30 22.99 7.15 -1.16
C GLU A 30 23.65 8.00 -2.26
N ALA A 31 22.96 8.22 -3.38
CA ALA A 31 23.51 8.99 -4.51
C ALA A 31 23.60 10.51 -4.26
N SER A 32 22.77 11.06 -3.37
CA SER A 32 22.73 12.51 -3.08
C SER A 32 23.48 12.91 -1.82
N PHE A 33 24.00 11.95 -1.05
CA PHE A 33 24.58 12.17 0.29
C PHE A 33 23.62 12.89 1.25
N VAL A 34 22.30 12.75 1.03
CA VAL A 34 21.26 13.30 1.89
C VAL A 34 20.63 12.16 2.67
N GLU A 35 20.48 12.36 3.97
CA GLU A 35 19.76 11.45 4.86
C GLU A 35 18.37 11.06 4.30
N LYS A 36 18.09 9.75 4.23
CA LYS A 36 16.81 9.21 3.71
C LYS A 36 15.58 9.87 4.33
N LYS A 37 15.63 10.20 5.62
CA LYS A 37 14.54 10.87 6.36
C LYS A 37 14.26 12.27 5.80
N ASP A 38 15.29 12.98 5.35
CA ASP A 38 15.19 14.34 4.85
C ASP A 38 14.73 14.37 3.40
N VAL A 39 15.19 13.42 2.57
CA VAL A 39 14.63 13.18 1.23
C VAL A 39 13.12 12.90 1.32
N ALA A 40 12.72 11.98 2.20
CA ALA A 40 11.31 11.62 2.38
C ALA A 40 10.46 12.81 2.88
N ARG A 41 11.02 13.65 3.75
CA ARG A 41 10.34 14.85 4.29
C ARG A 41 10.17 15.93 3.22
N CYS A 42 11.23 16.21 2.45
CA CYS A 42 11.17 17.21 1.37
C CYS A 42 10.28 16.72 0.23
N TYR A 43 10.28 15.42 -0.07
CA TYR A 43 9.37 14.85 -1.06
C TYR A 43 7.89 15.06 -0.69
N ARG A 44 7.50 14.76 0.56
CA ARG A 44 6.13 15.04 1.03
C ARG A 44 5.77 16.52 0.94
N LEU A 45 6.72 17.40 1.20
CA LEU A 45 6.53 18.85 1.05
C LEU A 45 6.28 19.21 -0.42
N LEU A 46 7.12 18.73 -1.34
CA LEU A 46 6.96 18.99 -2.78
C LEU A 46 5.59 18.54 -3.29
N LEU A 47 5.13 17.34 -2.90
CA LEU A 47 3.80 16.86 -3.30
C LEU A 47 2.68 17.79 -2.81
N ARG A 48 2.83 18.35 -1.60
CA ARG A 48 1.85 19.25 -1.00
C ARG A 48 1.85 20.63 -1.67
N GLU A 49 3.03 21.24 -1.81
CA GLU A 49 3.14 22.62 -2.32
C GLU A 49 2.89 22.68 -3.84
N LEU A 50 3.29 21.65 -4.58
CA LEU A 50 3.14 21.60 -6.04
C LEU A 50 1.85 20.91 -6.49
N ASN A 51 0.99 20.48 -5.56
CA ASN A 51 -0.24 19.72 -5.84
C ASN A 51 -0.01 18.50 -6.76
N VAL A 52 1.17 17.88 -6.71
CA VAL A 52 1.50 16.73 -7.55
C VAL A 52 0.86 15.49 -6.97
N GLN A 53 -0.04 14.87 -7.75
CA GLN A 53 -0.61 13.57 -7.42
C GLN A 53 0.36 12.48 -7.88
N MET A 54 0.94 11.77 -6.92
CA MET A 54 1.75 10.61 -7.27
C MET A 54 0.89 9.46 -7.73
N PRO A 55 1.29 8.71 -8.77
CA PRO A 55 0.60 7.51 -9.18
C PRO A 55 0.64 6.52 -8.01
N ILE A 56 -0.50 6.36 -7.35
CA ILE A 56 -0.73 5.33 -6.35
C ILE A 56 -1.13 4.09 -7.13
N ALA A 57 -0.35 3.01 -6.98
CA ALA A 57 -0.71 1.74 -7.58
C ALA A 57 -2.09 1.32 -7.09
N ASN A 58 -2.95 0.88 -8.02
CA ASN A 58 -4.30 0.45 -7.70
C ASN A 58 -4.23 -0.84 -6.86
N PRO A 59 -4.75 -0.87 -5.61
CA PRO A 59 -4.74 -2.07 -4.77
C PRO A 59 -5.31 -3.32 -5.46
N LEU A 60 -6.24 -3.13 -6.39
CA LEU A 60 -6.88 -4.21 -7.16
C LEU A 60 -5.86 -5.04 -7.97
N THR A 61 -4.76 -4.43 -8.44
CA THR A 61 -3.76 -5.17 -9.25
C THR A 61 -2.95 -6.16 -8.41
N TYR A 62 -2.92 -5.99 -7.08
CA TYR A 62 -2.19 -6.89 -6.19
C TYR A 62 -3.03 -8.07 -5.71
N VAL A 63 -4.36 -7.99 -5.80
CA VAL A 63 -5.28 -9.06 -5.36
C VAL A 63 -4.95 -10.38 -6.06
N SER A 64 -4.94 -10.39 -7.39
CA SER A 64 -4.68 -11.60 -8.17
C SER A 64 -3.29 -12.18 -7.89
N LYS A 65 -2.27 -11.32 -7.81
CA LYS A 65 -0.89 -11.74 -7.53
C LYS A 65 -0.72 -12.41 -6.17
N ILE A 66 -1.36 -11.86 -5.13
CA ILE A 66 -1.31 -12.45 -3.78
C ILE A 66 -2.11 -13.75 -3.76
N ALA A 67 -3.28 -13.76 -4.41
CA ALA A 67 -4.16 -14.92 -4.43
C ALA A 67 -3.54 -16.12 -5.15
N GLU A 68 -2.85 -15.92 -6.27
CA GLU A 68 -2.11 -16.96 -6.98
C GLU A 68 -1.03 -17.60 -6.11
N ARG A 69 -0.26 -16.79 -5.38
CA ARG A 69 0.81 -17.27 -4.48
C ARG A 69 0.29 -18.04 -3.27
N THR A 70 -0.94 -17.76 -2.87
CA THR A 70 -1.55 -18.34 -1.67
C THR A 70 -2.57 -19.42 -2.00
N GLY A 71 -2.90 -19.63 -3.28
CA GLY A 71 -3.94 -20.57 -3.72
C GLY A 71 -5.34 -20.16 -3.28
N ILE A 72 -5.64 -18.85 -3.26
CA ILE A 72 -6.95 -18.31 -2.88
C ILE A 72 -7.92 -18.36 -4.07
N SER A 73 -9.11 -18.87 -3.83
CA SER A 73 -10.14 -19.08 -4.84
C SER A 73 -10.65 -17.78 -5.49
N GLY A 74 -11.10 -17.88 -6.75
CA GLY A 74 -11.69 -16.76 -7.49
C GLY A 74 -12.86 -16.06 -6.77
N PRO A 75 -13.81 -16.79 -6.15
CA PRO A 75 -14.88 -16.18 -5.35
C PRO A 75 -14.35 -15.31 -4.19
N THR A 76 -13.31 -15.76 -3.49
CA THR A 76 -12.66 -14.98 -2.43
C THR A 76 -11.97 -13.74 -2.98
N GLN A 77 -11.29 -13.84 -4.13
CA GLN A 77 -10.73 -12.67 -4.81
C GLN A 77 -11.83 -11.65 -5.16
N GLY A 78 -12.98 -12.11 -5.68
CA GLY A 78 -14.14 -11.27 -5.97
C GLY A 78 -14.64 -10.51 -4.74
N ASN A 79 -14.71 -11.17 -3.57
CA ASN A 79 -15.10 -10.52 -2.32
C ASN A 79 -14.05 -9.50 -1.85
N ALA A 80 -12.76 -9.80 -1.99
CA ALA A 80 -11.68 -8.84 -1.69
C ALA A 80 -11.77 -7.58 -2.56
N ILE A 81 -12.07 -7.73 -3.86
CA ILE A 81 -12.28 -6.62 -4.79
C ILE A 81 -13.46 -5.75 -4.34
N LYS A 82 -14.58 -6.36 -3.94
CA LYS A 82 -15.75 -5.62 -3.39
C LYS A 82 -15.37 -4.81 -2.15
N ILE A 83 -14.61 -5.40 -1.22
CA ILE A 83 -14.09 -4.72 -0.01
C ILE A 83 -13.23 -3.51 -0.39
N LEU A 84 -12.33 -3.65 -1.36
CA LEU A 84 -11.46 -2.56 -1.82
C LEU A 84 -12.25 -1.44 -2.51
N HIS A 85 -13.26 -1.77 -3.32
CA HIS A 85 -14.15 -0.78 -3.90
C HIS A 85 -14.91 0.02 -2.83
N GLU A 86 -15.44 -0.67 -1.82
CA GLU A 86 -16.14 0.01 -0.72
C GLU A 86 -15.18 0.86 0.11
N ALA A 87 -13.96 0.37 0.37
CA ALA A 87 -12.90 1.14 1.02
C ALA A 87 -12.53 2.42 0.24
N ARG A 88 -12.56 2.37 -1.09
CA ARG A 88 -12.34 3.53 -1.95
C ARG A 88 -13.52 4.51 -1.87
N ARG A 89 -14.76 4.02 -1.95
CA ARG A 89 -15.99 4.84 -1.85
C ARG A 89 -16.05 5.60 -0.53
N ARG A 90 -15.74 4.95 0.59
CA ARG A 90 -15.74 5.56 1.93
C ARG A 90 -14.47 6.36 2.25
N ARG A 91 -13.56 6.55 1.29
CA ARG A 91 -12.26 7.22 1.46
C ARG A 91 -11.39 6.61 2.58
N VAL A 92 -11.63 5.35 2.92
CA VAL A 92 -10.91 4.58 3.93
C VAL A 92 -9.52 4.15 3.44
N ALA A 93 -9.35 4.01 2.12
CA ALA A 93 -8.10 3.62 1.48
C ALA A 93 -7.09 4.79 1.33
N ALA A 94 -7.49 6.04 1.58
CA ALA A 94 -6.65 7.21 1.33
C ALA A 94 -5.39 7.22 2.22
N GLY A 95 -4.23 7.48 1.60
CA GLY A 95 -2.94 7.57 2.29
C GLY A 95 -2.37 6.25 2.82
N LYS A 96 -3.02 5.11 2.56
CA LYS A 96 -2.55 3.78 2.98
C LYS A 96 -1.80 3.09 1.85
N ASP A 97 -0.81 2.29 2.23
CA ASP A 97 -0.04 1.46 1.31
C ASP A 97 -0.97 0.51 0.51
N PRO A 98 -0.95 0.54 -0.84
CA PRO A 98 -1.82 -0.29 -1.67
C PRO A 98 -1.63 -1.80 -1.50
N MET A 99 -0.39 -2.26 -1.29
CA MET A 99 -0.09 -3.68 -1.11
C MET A 99 -0.69 -4.18 0.21
N GLY A 100 -0.47 -3.45 1.30
CA GLY A 100 -1.05 -3.77 2.61
C GLY A 100 -2.58 -3.69 2.64
N LEU A 101 -3.19 -2.80 1.84
CA LEU A 101 -4.64 -2.76 1.66
C LEU A 101 -5.16 -4.00 0.93
N ALA A 102 -4.53 -4.38 -0.18
CA ALA A 102 -4.90 -5.56 -0.94
C ALA A 102 -4.78 -6.83 -0.08
N ALA A 103 -3.64 -6.99 0.62
CA ALA A 103 -3.40 -8.08 1.56
C ALA A 103 -4.48 -8.17 2.64
N ALA A 104 -4.84 -7.06 3.27
CA ALA A 104 -5.85 -7.05 4.30
C ALA A 104 -7.26 -7.34 3.78
N ALA A 105 -7.63 -6.80 2.60
CA ALA A 105 -8.92 -7.10 1.98
C ALA A 105 -9.03 -8.59 1.60
N LEU A 106 -7.94 -9.19 1.10
CA LEU A 106 -7.86 -10.61 0.79
C LEU A 106 -8.02 -11.46 2.04
N TYR A 107 -7.33 -11.11 3.12
CA TYR A 107 -7.45 -11.80 4.41
C TYR A 107 -8.88 -11.74 4.97
N ILE A 108 -9.54 -10.58 4.89
CA ILE A 108 -10.96 -10.45 5.28
C ILE A 108 -11.84 -11.35 4.43
N ALA A 109 -11.63 -11.37 3.11
CA ALA A 109 -12.40 -12.22 2.21
C ALA A 109 -12.20 -13.71 2.50
N CYS A 110 -10.98 -14.14 2.86
CA CYS A 110 -10.72 -15.51 3.30
C CYS A 110 -11.54 -15.88 4.53
N LEU A 111 -11.61 -14.98 5.53
CA LEU A 111 -12.43 -15.21 6.73
C LEU A 111 -13.93 -15.32 6.39
N VAL A 112 -14.43 -14.43 5.52
CA VAL A 112 -15.84 -14.46 5.07
C VAL A 112 -16.18 -15.76 4.34
N ASN A 113 -15.26 -16.29 3.54
CA ASN A 113 -15.45 -17.51 2.76
C ASN A 113 -14.96 -18.79 3.46
N ASN A 114 -14.57 -18.70 4.73
CA ASN A 114 -14.00 -19.80 5.52
C ASN A 114 -12.79 -20.49 4.84
N GLU A 115 -11.97 -19.72 4.13
CA GLU A 115 -10.76 -20.17 3.47
C GLU A 115 -9.57 -20.01 4.44
N LYS A 116 -8.99 -21.13 4.86
CA LYS A 116 -7.95 -21.16 5.90
C LYS A 116 -6.64 -20.55 5.37
N LYS A 117 -6.44 -19.25 5.63
CA LYS A 117 -5.20 -18.51 5.40
C LYS A 117 -4.83 -17.71 6.63
N THR A 118 -3.58 -17.81 7.06
CA THR A 118 -3.08 -17.01 8.19
C THR A 118 -2.66 -15.62 7.72
N GLN A 119 -2.57 -14.67 8.65
CA GLN A 119 -2.03 -13.33 8.34
C GLN A 119 -0.57 -13.41 7.86
N LYS A 120 0.18 -14.42 8.33
CA LYS A 120 1.55 -14.71 7.92
C LYS A 120 1.62 -15.13 6.46
N ASP A 121 0.77 -16.09 6.03
CA ASP A 121 0.73 -16.56 4.64
C ASP A 121 0.47 -15.41 3.66
N ILE A 122 -0.50 -14.56 3.99
CA ILE A 122 -0.84 -13.38 3.19
C ILE A 122 0.30 -12.37 3.18
N ALA A 123 0.94 -12.13 4.33
CA ALA A 123 2.03 -11.17 4.46
C ALA A 123 3.25 -11.59 3.64
N GLU A 124 3.63 -12.87 3.69
CA GLU A 124 4.73 -13.43 2.89
C GLU A 124 4.45 -13.31 1.40
N ALA A 125 3.24 -13.68 0.94
CA ALA A 125 2.85 -13.56 -0.46
C ALA A 125 2.84 -12.11 -0.97
N ALA A 126 2.47 -11.16 -0.12
CA ALA A 126 2.43 -9.73 -0.42
C ALA A 126 3.79 -9.03 -0.24
N GLY A 127 4.78 -9.66 0.38
CA GLY A 127 6.07 -9.05 0.68
C GLY A 127 5.98 -7.91 1.71
N VAL A 128 5.06 -8.03 2.67
CA VAL A 128 4.87 -7.07 3.77
C VAL A 128 5.01 -7.77 5.13
N THR A 129 5.03 -7.01 6.22
CA THR A 129 5.05 -7.59 7.56
C THR A 129 3.66 -8.04 8.00
N GLU A 130 3.58 -9.09 8.82
CA GLU A 130 2.32 -9.56 9.41
C GLU A 130 1.59 -8.44 10.18
N VAL A 131 2.35 -7.59 10.89
CA VAL A 131 1.82 -6.41 11.60
C VAL A 131 1.15 -5.42 10.63
N THR A 132 1.67 -5.27 9.42
CA THR A 132 1.04 -4.44 8.38
C THR A 132 -0.32 -4.99 7.99
N VAL A 133 -0.42 -6.29 7.72
CA VAL A 133 -1.69 -6.96 7.41
C VAL A 133 -2.68 -6.80 8.57
N ARG A 134 -2.24 -7.09 9.80
CA ARG A 134 -3.06 -6.95 11.03
C ARG A 134 -3.63 -5.56 11.22
N ASN A 135 -2.80 -4.53 11.10
CA ASN A 135 -3.22 -3.14 11.32
C ASN A 135 -4.20 -2.68 10.23
N ARG A 136 -3.98 -3.10 8.98
CA ARG A 136 -4.86 -2.77 7.86
C ARG A 136 -6.19 -3.53 7.95
N TYR A 137 -6.15 -4.80 8.33
CA TYR A 137 -7.31 -5.63 8.63
C TYR A 137 -8.21 -4.96 9.69
N LYS A 138 -7.67 -4.65 10.87
CA LYS A 138 -8.41 -3.99 11.96
C LYS A 138 -9.02 -2.66 11.51
N SER A 139 -8.26 -1.88 10.74
CA SER A 139 -8.73 -0.60 10.21
C SER A 139 -9.88 -0.77 9.21
N LEU A 140 -9.76 -1.71 8.27
CA LEU A 140 -10.78 -1.96 7.25
C LEU A 140 -12.06 -2.50 7.89
N ARG A 141 -11.94 -3.52 8.76
CA ARG A 141 -13.07 -4.12 9.46
C ARG A 141 -13.89 -3.08 10.21
N ARG A 142 -13.23 -2.24 11.02
CA ARG A 142 -13.89 -1.19 11.81
C ARG A 142 -14.54 -0.12 10.95
N GLN A 143 -13.85 0.37 9.91
CA GLN A 143 -14.34 1.49 9.11
C GLN A 143 -15.40 1.09 8.09
N LEU A 144 -15.42 -0.19 7.69
CA LEU A 144 -16.41 -0.73 6.77
C LEU A 144 -17.58 -1.40 7.49
N GLY A 145 -17.47 -1.66 8.80
CA GLY A 145 -18.50 -2.35 9.57
C GLY A 145 -18.64 -3.81 9.15
N ILE A 146 -17.51 -4.48 8.88
CA ILE A 146 -17.53 -5.88 8.42
C ILE A 146 -17.68 -6.79 9.63
N GLU A 147 -18.81 -7.51 9.66
CA GLU A 147 -19.03 -8.65 10.55
C GLU A 147 -18.40 -9.88 9.93
N LEU A 148 -17.71 -10.66 10.75
CA LEU A 148 -17.06 -11.89 10.33
C LEU A 148 -17.80 -13.07 10.95
N PRO A 149 -17.83 -14.22 10.26
CA PRO A 149 -18.35 -15.45 10.86
C PRO A 149 -17.58 -15.77 12.15
N ASP A 150 -18.27 -16.36 13.12
CA ASP A 150 -17.69 -16.85 14.38
C ASP A 150 -16.64 -17.95 14.15
#